data_AF-A0A933GWJ7-F1
#
_entry.id   AF-A0A933GWJ7-F1
#
_cell.length_a   1.000
_cell.length_b   1.000
_cell.length_c   1.000
_cell.angle_alpha   90.00
_cell.angle_beta   90.00
_cell.angle_gamma   90.00
#
_symmetry.space_group_name_H-M   'P 1'
#
loop_
_entity.id
_entity.type
_entity.pdbx_description
1 polymer ?
#
loop_
_entity_poly.entity_id
_entity_poly.type
_entity_poly.pdbx_seq_one_letter_code
_entity_poly.pdbx_strand_id
1 'polypeptide(L)'
;MTGARPVPLALAAALLLLGAGRSPAQDLDGEWLWEGVGVVIVTGEGEGWRLQSEGLDAVAQVDGGRLRFEGRAGPKKELRAFDLALGETGGELSGSWRTASGAEGGALFSRLERIDVARLARLYRGEFGSPTRRRVAFEIGRRDRAGATAAILAAYGVERMAVTLDETELDRQTRLGGVVPFPAAFLWAVESFLEDDRDAESPLALVLEDAFRDEGVPFALPVPAAVRRRSIELVASHANRGEIRLLALDEEPEGQESARENWIFSLDLPELSDHGHWAVVDRAGEKPVYNYGFN
;
A
#
# COMPACT_ATOMS: atom_id res chain seq x y z
N MET A 1 6.35 41.96 10.23
CA MET A 1 6.98 41.16 9.15
C MET A 1 6.92 39.71 9.57
N THR A 2 5.85 39.02 9.18
CA THR A 2 5.61 37.60 9.47
C THR A 2 6.25 36.77 8.36
N GLY A 3 7.43 36.23 8.63
CA GLY A 3 8.09 35.31 7.71
C GLY A 3 7.34 33.98 7.67
N ALA A 4 6.66 33.71 6.57
CA ALA A 4 6.18 32.38 6.25
C ALA A 4 7.39 31.44 6.19
N ARG A 5 7.41 30.41 7.04
CA ARG A 5 8.41 29.35 6.94
C ARG A 5 8.08 28.51 5.70
N PRO A 6 9.07 28.14 4.86
CA PRO A 6 8.83 27.23 3.76
C PRO A 6 8.47 25.86 4.35
N VAL A 7 7.34 25.31 3.90
CA VAL A 7 6.99 23.90 4.13
C VAL A 7 8.06 23.06 3.43
N PRO A 8 8.78 22.15 4.11
CA PRO A 8 9.69 21.25 3.43
C PRO A 8 8.89 20.37 2.46
N LEU A 9 9.12 20.54 1.15
CA LEU A 9 8.72 19.62 0.10
C LEU A 9 9.43 18.27 0.33
N ALA A 10 8.89 17.43 1.20
CA ALA A 10 9.34 16.06 1.36
C ALA A 10 8.18 15.23 1.92
N LEU A 11 7.27 14.80 1.03
CA LEU A 11 6.50 13.55 1.11
C LEU A 11 5.29 13.63 0.17
N ALA A 12 5.28 12.78 -0.86
CA ALA A 12 4.07 12.12 -1.35
C ALA A 12 4.46 11.09 -2.43
N ALA A 13 4.41 9.80 -2.08
CA ALA A 13 4.09 8.78 -3.09
C ALA A 13 2.56 8.73 -3.14
N ALA A 14 1.95 9.35 -4.14
CA ALA A 14 0.53 9.16 -4.41
C ALA A 14 0.39 7.98 -5.38
N LEU A 15 -0.31 6.92 -4.95
CA LEU A 15 -0.86 5.92 -5.87
C LEU A 15 -2.13 6.53 -6.46
N LEU A 16 -2.06 7.01 -7.71
CA LEU A 16 -3.25 7.37 -8.47
C LEU A 16 -3.64 6.17 -9.34
N LEU A 17 -4.88 5.69 -9.20
CA LEU A 17 -5.45 4.73 -10.14
C LEU A 17 -5.93 5.52 -11.35
N LEU A 18 -5.17 5.52 -12.44
CA LEU A 18 -5.63 6.07 -13.72
C LEU A 18 -6.04 4.93 -14.65
N GLY A 19 -7.25 5.02 -15.19
CA GLY A 19 -7.69 4.13 -16.26
C GLY A 19 -6.88 4.36 -17.52
N ALA A 20 -5.94 3.45 -17.83
CA ALA A 20 -5.12 3.52 -19.03
C ALA A 20 -4.92 2.14 -19.69
N GLY A 21 -6.01 1.65 -20.31
CA GLY A 21 -6.05 0.98 -21.60
C GLY A 21 -5.35 -0.39 -21.83
N ARG A 22 -6.18 -1.39 -22.15
CA ARG A 22 -6.02 -2.17 -23.40
C ARG A 22 -7.03 -1.70 -24.46
N SER A 23 -6.81 -2.08 -25.72
CA SER A 23 -7.67 -1.72 -26.85
C SER A 23 -9.15 -1.89 -26.53
N PRO A 24 -10.00 -0.98 -27.01
CA PRO A 24 -11.42 -1.11 -26.77
C PRO A 24 -12.00 -2.38 -27.42
N ALA A 25 -12.77 -3.13 -26.64
CA ALA A 25 -13.82 -3.99 -27.18
C ALA A 25 -15.12 -3.18 -27.13
N GLN A 26 -15.86 -3.14 -28.24
CA GLN A 26 -17.25 -2.66 -28.21
C GLN A 26 -18.08 -3.71 -27.49
N ASP A 27 -18.91 -3.28 -26.54
CA ASP A 27 -20.01 -4.14 -26.12
C ASP A 27 -21.08 -4.20 -27.22
N LEU A 28 -22.09 -5.06 -27.01
CA LEU A 28 -23.16 -5.27 -27.98
C LEU A 28 -24.03 -4.02 -28.22
N ASP A 29 -23.89 -2.98 -27.39
CA ASP A 29 -24.67 -1.74 -27.44
C ASP A 29 -23.86 -0.55 -27.99
N GLY A 30 -22.58 -0.76 -28.34
CA GLY A 30 -21.72 0.27 -28.93
C GLY A 30 -21.14 1.26 -27.91
N GLU A 31 -21.20 0.94 -26.62
CA GLU A 31 -20.51 1.70 -25.58
C GLU A 31 -19.05 1.26 -25.46
N TRP A 32 -18.16 2.24 -25.29
CA TRP A 32 -16.72 2.00 -25.12
C TRP A 32 -16.44 1.72 -23.65
N LEU A 33 -16.26 0.45 -23.28
CA LEU A 33 -15.79 0.06 -21.95
C LEU A 33 -14.27 0.18 -21.86
N TRP A 34 -13.80 0.94 -20.86
CA TRP A 34 -12.40 1.05 -20.50
C TRP A 34 -12.11 0.10 -19.33
N GLU A 35 -11.50 -1.05 -19.60
CA GLU A 35 -10.98 -1.93 -18.55
C GLU A 35 -9.47 -1.75 -18.38
N GLY A 36 -9.06 -1.46 -17.13
CA GLY A 36 -7.66 -1.41 -16.73
C GLY A 36 -7.42 -0.39 -15.62
N VAL A 37 -7.06 -0.87 -14.43
CA VAL A 37 -6.57 -0.03 -13.34
C VAL A 37 -5.07 0.16 -13.55
N GLY A 38 -4.64 1.33 -14.04
CA GLY A 38 -3.23 1.69 -14.14
C GLY A 38 -2.77 2.34 -12.84
N VAL A 39 -1.75 1.77 -12.21
CA VAL A 39 -1.10 2.42 -11.05
C VAL A 39 -0.14 3.49 -11.56
N VAL A 40 -0.33 4.71 -11.08
CA VAL A 40 0.53 5.84 -11.36
C VAL A 40 1.29 6.18 -10.11
N ILE A 41 2.62 6.14 -10.22
CA ILE A 41 3.53 6.41 -9.10
C ILE A 41 4.20 7.75 -9.33
N VAL A 42 4.05 8.64 -8.36
CA VAL A 42 4.78 9.91 -8.32
C VAL A 42 5.96 9.76 -7.35
N THR A 43 7.18 9.87 -7.85
CA THR A 43 8.41 9.83 -7.03
C THR A 43 9.14 11.16 -7.17
N GLY A 44 9.61 11.75 -6.07
CA GLY A 44 10.44 12.97 -6.12
C GLY A 44 11.57 12.96 -5.10
N GLU A 45 12.74 13.42 -5.54
CA GLU A 45 13.87 13.81 -4.68
C GLU A 45 14.28 15.25 -5.07
N GLY A 46 14.23 16.18 -4.11
CA GLY A 46 14.52 17.59 -4.38
C GLY A 46 13.46 18.27 -5.26
N GLU A 47 13.89 18.98 -6.31
CA GLU A 47 13.01 19.72 -7.23
C GLU A 47 12.43 18.86 -8.37
N GLY A 48 12.92 17.63 -8.54
CA GLY A 48 12.53 16.74 -9.63
C GLY A 48 11.50 15.71 -9.20
N TRP A 49 10.32 15.75 -9.83
CA TRP A 49 9.28 14.74 -9.65
C TRP A 49 9.12 13.93 -10.94
N ARG A 50 8.87 12.63 -10.84
CA ARG A 50 8.65 11.75 -12.00
C ARG A 50 7.39 10.91 -11.80
N LEU A 51 6.64 10.75 -12.87
CA LEU A 51 5.42 9.96 -12.94
C LEU A 51 5.65 8.80 -13.92
N GLN A 52 5.50 7.58 -13.42
CA GLN A 52 5.68 6.36 -14.22
C GLN A 52 4.46 5.46 -14.11
N SER A 53 3.96 5.00 -15.26
CA SER A 53 3.01 3.88 -15.37
C SER A 53 3.34 3.05 -16.61
N GLU A 54 2.68 1.90 -16.79
CA GLU A 54 2.83 1.13 -18.02
C GLU A 54 2.40 1.99 -19.23
N GLY A 55 3.33 2.25 -20.14
CA GLY A 55 3.10 3.11 -21.30
C GLY A 55 3.15 4.62 -21.04
N LEU A 56 3.48 5.09 -19.83
CA LEU A 56 3.59 6.52 -19.52
C LEU A 56 4.91 6.83 -18.80
N ASP A 57 5.70 7.74 -19.37
CA ASP A 57 6.87 8.34 -18.73
C ASP A 57 6.72 9.85 -18.78
N ALA A 58 6.53 10.49 -17.62
CA ALA A 58 6.35 11.92 -17.50
C ALA A 58 7.21 12.50 -16.37
N VAL A 59 7.75 13.70 -16.60
CA VAL A 59 8.50 14.49 -15.62
C VAL A 59 7.58 15.58 -15.10
N ALA A 60 7.48 15.72 -13.78
CA ALA A 60 6.77 16.81 -13.15
C ALA A 60 7.70 17.99 -12.87
N GLN A 61 7.22 19.18 -13.20
CA GLN A 61 7.77 20.46 -12.77
C GLN A 61 6.86 21.05 -11.71
N VAL A 62 7.44 21.61 -10.65
CA VAL A 62 6.69 22.35 -9.64
C VAL A 62 6.62 23.81 -10.08
N ASP A 63 5.43 24.33 -10.34
CA ASP A 63 5.21 25.74 -10.66
C ASP A 63 4.06 26.30 -9.81
N GLY A 64 4.37 27.26 -8.92
CA GLY A 64 3.36 27.96 -8.13
C GLY A 64 2.44 27.07 -7.27
N GLY A 65 2.92 25.93 -6.76
CA GLY A 65 2.10 24.97 -5.99
C GLY A 65 1.31 23.97 -6.85
N ARG A 66 1.59 23.92 -8.16
CA ARG A 66 1.06 22.91 -9.08
C ARG A 66 2.17 21.97 -9.52
N LEU A 67 1.87 20.67 -9.63
CA LEU A 67 2.74 19.71 -10.29
C LEU A 67 2.29 19.59 -11.75
N ARG A 68 3.13 20.05 -12.68
CA ARG A 68 2.88 19.95 -14.11
C ARG A 68 3.68 18.79 -14.69
N PHE A 69 3.01 17.74 -15.14
CA PHE A 69 3.63 16.54 -15.70
C PHE A 69 3.68 16.62 -17.23
N GLU A 70 4.88 16.56 -17.82
CA GLU A 70 5.09 16.52 -19.26
C GLU A 70 5.79 15.20 -19.64
N GLY A 71 5.32 14.50 -20.67
CA GLY A 71 5.77 13.14 -20.93
C GLY A 71 5.32 12.51 -22.25
N ARG A 72 5.50 11.20 -22.38
CA ARG A 72 5.01 10.41 -23.52
C ARG A 72 4.13 9.28 -23.04
N ALA A 73 2.97 9.13 -23.68
CA ALA A 73 2.02 8.05 -23.46
C ALA A 73 2.13 7.02 -24.61
N GLY A 74 3.20 6.22 -24.61
CA GLY A 74 3.49 5.22 -25.62
C GLY A 74 4.11 5.79 -26.92
N PRO A 75 4.33 4.94 -27.95
CA PRO A 75 5.14 5.29 -29.11
C PRO A 75 4.53 6.33 -30.06
N LYS A 76 3.24 6.67 -29.90
CA LYS A 76 2.49 7.57 -30.82
C LYS A 76 1.69 8.68 -30.14
N LYS A 77 1.74 8.83 -28.81
CA LYS A 77 1.00 9.88 -28.09
C LYS A 77 1.94 10.69 -27.21
N GLU A 78 1.94 12.00 -27.41
CA GLU A 78 2.69 12.96 -26.61
C GLU A 78 1.78 13.47 -25.49
N LEU A 79 2.18 13.29 -24.22
CA LEU A 79 1.52 13.93 -23.08
C LEU A 79 2.17 15.31 -22.91
N ARG A 80 1.56 16.37 -23.44
CA ARG A 80 2.20 17.69 -23.38
C ARG A 80 2.24 18.30 -21.98
N ALA A 81 1.14 18.23 -21.23
CA ALA A 81 1.10 18.72 -19.86
C ALA A 81 -0.13 18.17 -19.14
N PHE A 82 0.02 17.84 -17.86
CA PHE A 82 -1.06 17.57 -16.92
C PHE A 82 -0.80 18.35 -15.65
N ASP A 83 -1.75 19.16 -15.18
CA ASP A 83 -1.59 19.97 -13.97
C ASP A 83 -2.32 19.30 -12.78
N LEU A 84 -1.58 19.02 -11.72
CA LEU A 84 -2.14 18.65 -10.41
C LEU A 84 -2.03 19.87 -9.49
N ALA A 85 -3.16 20.45 -9.10
CA ALA A 85 -3.19 21.49 -8.08
C ALA A 85 -3.33 20.83 -6.69
N LEU A 86 -2.30 20.94 -5.86
CA LEU A 86 -2.35 20.46 -4.47
C LEU A 86 -2.86 21.60 -3.57
N GLY A 87 -4.16 21.61 -3.27
CA GLY A 87 -4.74 22.55 -2.31
C GLY A 87 -4.46 22.15 -0.85
N GLU A 88 -4.52 23.11 0.08
CA GLU A 88 -4.29 22.90 1.53
C GLU A 88 -5.27 21.88 2.16
N THR A 89 -6.43 21.64 1.54
CA THR A 89 -7.50 20.77 2.05
C THR A 89 -7.88 19.63 1.10
N GLY A 90 -7.05 19.34 0.09
CA GLY A 90 -7.34 18.35 -0.95
C GLY A 90 -7.00 18.89 -2.35
N GLY A 91 -6.43 18.03 -3.19
CA GLY A 91 -6.06 18.38 -4.56
C GLY A 91 -7.24 18.25 -5.53
N GLU A 92 -7.39 19.21 -6.43
CA GLU A 92 -8.26 19.07 -7.59
C GLU A 92 -7.39 18.61 -8.77
N LEU A 93 -7.69 17.43 -9.32
CA LEU A 93 -7.04 16.89 -10.51
C LEU A 93 -7.79 17.44 -11.74
N SER A 94 -7.18 18.36 -12.49
CA SER A 94 -7.74 18.88 -13.74
C SER A 94 -6.69 18.78 -14.85
N GLY A 95 -7.01 18.08 -15.94
CA GLY A 95 -6.07 17.87 -17.03
C GLY A 95 -6.72 17.87 -18.41
N SER A 96 -5.95 18.24 -19.42
CA SER A 96 -6.33 18.16 -20.83
C SER A 96 -5.25 17.41 -21.62
N TRP A 97 -5.63 16.55 -22.56
CA TRP A 97 -4.70 15.97 -23.54
C TRP A 97 -5.00 16.46 -24.95
N ARG A 98 -3.97 16.43 -25.79
CA ARG A 98 -4.12 16.53 -27.24
C ARG A 98 -3.44 15.32 -27.87
N THR A 99 -4.08 14.73 -28.87
CA THR A 99 -3.46 13.68 -29.67
C THR A 99 -2.41 14.28 -30.61
N ALA A 100 -1.52 13.44 -31.14
CA ALA A 100 -0.54 13.85 -32.16
C ALA A 100 -1.19 14.44 -33.43
N SER A 101 -2.50 14.23 -33.65
CA SER A 101 -3.27 14.80 -34.75
C SER A 101 -3.84 16.20 -34.46
N GLY A 102 -3.57 16.78 -33.28
CA GLY A 102 -4.03 18.12 -32.92
C GLY A 102 -5.50 18.21 -32.49
N ALA A 103 -6.21 17.08 -32.43
CA ALA A 103 -7.56 17.04 -31.87
C ALA A 103 -7.49 17.20 -30.34
N GLU A 104 -8.23 18.17 -29.81
CA GLU A 104 -8.53 18.24 -28.38
C GLU A 104 -9.44 17.06 -28.04
N GLY A 105 -8.92 16.11 -27.26
CA GLY A 105 -9.79 15.11 -26.67
C GLY A 105 -10.52 15.75 -25.51
N GLY A 106 -11.86 15.74 -25.54
CA GLY A 106 -12.69 16.21 -24.42
C GLY A 106 -12.27 15.55 -23.09
N ALA A 107 -12.59 16.23 -21.98
CA ALA A 107 -12.23 15.80 -20.63
C ALA A 107 -12.64 14.32 -20.37
N LEU A 108 -11.66 13.41 -20.27
CA LEU A 108 -11.87 11.98 -19.94
C LEU A 108 -11.90 11.73 -18.44
N PHE A 109 -11.85 12.81 -17.66
CA PHE A 109 -12.10 12.81 -16.23
C PHE A 109 -13.18 13.83 -15.88
N SER A 110 -14.43 13.63 -16.33
CA SER A 110 -15.57 14.36 -15.78
C SER A 110 -16.01 13.83 -14.40
N ARG A 111 -15.50 12.66 -14.01
CA ARG A 111 -15.77 12.00 -12.72
C ARG A 111 -14.56 11.20 -12.21
N LEU A 112 -13.46 11.87 -11.90
CA LEU A 112 -12.65 11.38 -10.78
C LEU A 112 -13.32 11.96 -9.55
N GLU A 113 -14.24 11.19 -8.95
CA GLU A 113 -14.78 11.55 -7.64
C GLU A 113 -13.59 11.81 -6.71
N ARG A 114 -13.48 13.06 -6.26
CA ARG A 114 -12.51 13.60 -5.31
C ARG A 114 -11.64 12.52 -4.66
N ILE A 115 -10.48 12.24 -5.24
CA ILE A 115 -9.45 11.50 -4.53
C ILE A 115 -9.02 12.44 -3.41
N ASP A 116 -9.45 12.15 -2.19
CA ASP A 116 -9.04 12.91 -1.01
C ASP A 116 -7.54 12.62 -0.77
N VAL A 117 -6.71 13.43 -1.42
CA VAL A 117 -5.25 13.38 -1.31
C VAL A 117 -4.83 13.60 0.15
N ALA A 118 -5.62 14.31 0.97
CA ALA A 118 -5.35 14.45 2.39
C ALA A 118 -5.67 13.17 3.18
N ARG A 119 -6.64 12.35 2.73
CA ARG A 119 -6.95 11.00 3.25
C ARG A 119 -5.89 9.99 2.82
N LEU A 120 -5.48 9.97 1.55
CA LEU A 120 -4.31 9.19 1.11
C LEU A 120 -3.06 9.64 1.89
N ALA A 121 -2.76 10.93 1.91
CA ALA A 121 -1.63 11.41 2.71
C ALA A 121 -1.79 11.15 4.21
N ARG A 122 -2.98 10.88 4.78
CA ARG A 122 -3.14 10.45 6.18
C ARG A 122 -2.87 8.96 6.35
N LEU A 123 -3.41 8.12 5.46
CA LEU A 123 -3.07 6.70 5.31
C LEU A 123 -1.56 6.49 5.15
N TYR A 124 -0.87 7.43 4.48
CA TYR A 124 0.56 7.38 4.20
C TYR A 124 1.42 8.29 5.11
N ARG A 125 0.83 9.13 5.98
CA ARG A 125 1.54 9.96 6.99
C ARG A 125 1.84 9.20 8.28
N GLY A 126 1.27 8.01 8.46
CA GLY A 126 1.75 7.04 9.45
C GLY A 126 3.11 6.50 9.01
N GLU A 127 4.17 7.26 9.33
CA GLU A 127 5.59 6.96 9.19
C GLU A 127 5.92 5.72 8.34
N PHE A 128 6.17 5.89 7.04
CA PHE A 128 6.96 4.91 6.28
C PHE A 128 8.39 4.92 6.85
N GLY A 129 8.59 4.20 7.96
CA GLY A 129 9.82 4.15 8.74
C GLY A 129 10.97 3.39 8.09
N SER A 130 10.78 2.76 6.92
CA SER A 130 11.87 2.03 6.25
C SER A 130 11.87 2.19 4.72
N PRO A 131 13.06 2.24 4.07
CA PRO A 131 13.22 2.17 2.61
C PRO A 131 12.54 0.96 1.96
N THR A 132 12.40 -0.14 2.70
CA THR A 132 11.72 -1.37 2.28
C THR A 132 10.29 -1.12 1.82
N ARG A 133 9.51 -0.36 2.61
CA ARG A 133 8.12 -0.05 2.28
C ARG A 133 7.95 0.72 0.94
N ARG A 134 8.90 1.60 0.60
CA ARG A 134 8.87 2.39 -0.66
C ARG A 134 9.09 1.51 -1.90
N ARG A 135 10.01 0.56 -1.81
CA ARG A 135 10.32 -0.35 -2.92
C ARG A 135 9.20 -1.36 -3.16
N VAL A 136 8.60 -1.87 -2.10
CA VAL A 136 7.52 -2.87 -2.18
C VAL A 136 6.27 -2.30 -2.81
N ALA A 137 5.84 -1.10 -2.39
CA ALA A 137 4.69 -0.42 -3.00
C ALA A 137 4.87 -0.21 -4.53
N PHE A 138 6.10 0.06 -4.96
CA PHE A 138 6.45 0.20 -6.39
C PHE A 138 6.32 -1.13 -7.15
N GLU A 139 6.79 -2.24 -6.57
CA GLU A 139 6.75 -3.55 -7.21
C GLU A 139 5.34 -4.17 -7.23
N ILE A 140 4.51 -3.88 -6.21
CA ILE A 140 3.12 -4.37 -6.10
C ILE A 140 2.24 -3.87 -7.25
N GLY A 141 2.34 -2.59 -7.62
CA GLY A 141 1.43 -1.98 -8.60
C GLY A 141 1.54 -2.54 -10.03
N ARG A 142 2.54 -3.39 -10.31
CA ARG A 142 2.80 -3.97 -11.64
C ARG A 142 2.56 -5.48 -11.72
N ARG A 143 2.28 -6.13 -10.59
CA ARG A 143 2.17 -7.60 -10.50
C ARG A 143 0.72 -8.03 -10.33
N ASP A 144 0.43 -9.26 -10.72
CA ASP A 144 -0.78 -9.94 -10.27
C ASP A 144 -0.72 -10.16 -8.74
N ARG A 145 -1.82 -10.65 -8.15
CA ARG A 145 -1.93 -10.82 -6.69
C ARG A 145 -0.86 -11.75 -6.13
N ALA A 146 -0.58 -12.86 -6.83
CA ALA A 146 0.46 -13.81 -6.46
C ALA A 146 1.85 -13.16 -6.48
N GLY A 147 2.18 -12.43 -7.55
CA GLY A 147 3.45 -11.73 -7.67
C GLY A 147 3.62 -10.59 -6.66
N ALA A 148 2.54 -9.89 -6.31
CA ALA A 148 2.53 -8.88 -5.25
C ALA A 148 2.78 -9.50 -3.87
N THR A 149 2.09 -10.60 -3.55
CA THR A 149 2.27 -11.37 -2.31
C THR A 149 3.71 -11.84 -2.17
N ALA A 150 4.27 -12.49 -3.20
CA ALA A 150 5.66 -12.93 -3.20
C ALA A 150 6.66 -11.76 -3.04
N ALA A 151 6.38 -10.59 -3.63
CA ALA A 151 7.20 -9.39 -3.46
C ALA A 151 7.25 -8.94 -1.99
N ILE A 152 6.09 -8.91 -1.35
CA ILE A 152 5.94 -8.50 0.05
C ILE A 152 6.72 -9.45 0.93
N LEU A 153 6.49 -10.77 0.80
CA LEU A 153 7.19 -11.76 1.62
C LEU A 153 8.71 -11.66 1.50
N ALA A 154 9.23 -11.57 0.27
CA ALA A 154 10.67 -11.43 0.03
C ALA A 154 11.26 -10.14 0.63
N ALA A 155 10.49 -9.05 0.64
CA ALA A 155 10.98 -7.79 1.19
C ALA A 155 11.11 -7.79 2.73
N TYR A 156 10.37 -8.68 3.39
CA TYR A 156 10.42 -8.88 4.84
C TYR A 156 11.22 -10.14 5.23
N GLY A 157 11.87 -10.81 4.27
CA GLY A 157 12.66 -12.01 4.53
C GLY A 157 11.83 -13.21 5.00
N VAL A 158 10.55 -13.25 4.62
CA VAL A 158 9.59 -14.31 4.97
C VAL A 158 9.11 -15.06 3.72
N GLU A 159 9.94 -15.15 2.68
CA GLU A 159 9.60 -15.79 1.40
C GLU A 159 9.28 -17.28 1.47
N ARG A 160 9.61 -17.96 2.59
CA ARG A 160 9.27 -19.37 2.81
C ARG A 160 8.00 -19.56 3.63
N MET A 161 7.40 -18.49 4.14
CA MET A 161 6.11 -18.55 4.83
C MET A 161 5.06 -19.13 3.88
N ALA A 162 4.30 -20.13 4.33
CA ALA A 162 3.20 -20.66 3.55
C ALA A 162 2.09 -19.59 3.46
N VAL A 163 1.51 -19.43 2.28
CA VAL A 163 0.41 -18.48 2.07
C VAL A 163 -0.79 -19.23 1.51
N THR A 164 -1.88 -19.22 2.26
CA THR A 164 -3.15 -19.81 1.86
C THR A 164 -4.16 -18.72 1.56
N LEU A 165 -4.36 -18.46 0.28
CA LEU A 165 -5.36 -17.51 -0.23
C LEU A 165 -6.38 -18.29 -1.07
N ASP A 166 -7.60 -18.40 -0.57
CA ASP A 166 -8.71 -18.85 -1.42
C ASP A 166 -9.05 -17.73 -2.40
N GLU A 167 -8.74 -17.92 -3.69
CA GLU A 167 -8.99 -16.91 -4.73
C GLU A 167 -10.47 -16.56 -4.89
N THR A 168 -11.37 -17.52 -4.66
CA THR A 168 -12.82 -17.28 -4.70
C THR A 168 -13.23 -16.34 -3.56
N GLU A 169 -12.69 -16.59 -2.37
CA GLU A 169 -12.96 -15.76 -1.20
C GLU A 169 -12.31 -14.38 -1.31
N LEU A 170 -11.07 -14.31 -1.78
CA LEU A 170 -10.39 -13.05 -2.05
C LEU A 170 -11.16 -12.19 -3.06
N ASP A 171 -11.71 -12.81 -4.11
CA ASP A 171 -12.60 -12.15 -5.07
C ASP A 171 -13.90 -11.66 -4.42
N ARG A 172 -14.52 -12.48 -3.56
CA ARG A 172 -15.73 -12.08 -2.80
C ARG A 172 -15.45 -10.86 -1.93
N GLN A 173 -14.34 -10.86 -1.20
CA GLN A 173 -13.94 -9.75 -0.34
C GLN A 173 -13.56 -8.50 -1.13
N THR A 174 -12.88 -8.67 -2.26
CA THR A 174 -12.53 -7.53 -3.14
C THR A 174 -13.78 -6.82 -3.65
N ARG A 175 -14.86 -7.56 -3.94
CA ARG A 175 -16.15 -6.98 -4.38
C ARG A 175 -16.88 -6.16 -3.31
N LEU A 176 -16.51 -6.29 -2.03
CA LEU A 176 -17.05 -5.43 -0.97
C LEU A 176 -16.56 -3.98 -1.10
N GLY A 177 -15.48 -3.76 -1.85
CA GLY A 177 -14.87 -2.44 -2.01
C GLY A 177 -14.08 -2.02 -0.77
N GLY A 178 -13.99 -0.70 -0.58
CA GLY A 178 -13.14 -0.08 0.43
C GLY A 178 -12.00 0.73 -0.20
N VAL A 179 -11.31 1.48 0.66
CA VAL A 179 -10.16 2.31 0.27
C VAL A 179 -8.89 1.46 0.19
N VAL A 180 -8.76 0.46 1.06
CA VAL A 180 -7.56 -0.36 1.19
C VAL A 180 -7.67 -1.60 0.29
N PRO A 181 -6.88 -1.70 -0.79
CA PRO A 181 -6.87 -2.88 -1.65
C PRO A 181 -6.11 -4.05 -0.98
N PHE A 182 -6.41 -5.28 -1.40
CA PHE A 182 -5.79 -6.49 -0.84
C PHE A 182 -4.26 -6.44 -0.73
N PRO A 183 -3.49 -6.06 -1.77
CA PRO A 183 -2.03 -6.05 -1.63
C PRO A 183 -1.51 -5.08 -0.56
N ALA A 184 -2.20 -3.97 -0.34
CA ALA A 184 -1.86 -3.03 0.73
C ALA A 184 -2.21 -3.61 2.10
N ALA A 185 -3.38 -4.25 2.21
CA ALA A 185 -3.77 -4.92 3.45
C ALA A 185 -2.82 -6.07 3.82
N PHE A 186 -2.43 -6.90 2.85
CA PHE A 186 -1.47 -7.98 3.07
C PHE A 186 -0.10 -7.45 3.50
N LEU A 187 0.39 -6.39 2.85
CA LEU A 187 1.62 -5.70 3.24
C LEU A 187 1.56 -5.23 4.70
N TRP A 188 0.48 -4.55 5.09
CA TRP A 188 0.35 -4.02 6.44
C TRP A 188 0.14 -5.12 7.49
N ALA A 189 -0.50 -6.23 7.14
CA ALA A 189 -0.63 -7.38 8.03
C ALA A 189 0.73 -8.04 8.29
N VAL A 190 1.51 -8.35 7.23
CA VAL A 190 2.87 -8.90 7.37
C VAL A 190 3.75 -7.98 8.21
N GLU A 191 3.69 -6.69 7.94
CA GLU A 191 4.41 -5.69 8.73
C GLU A 191 3.98 -5.67 10.19
N SER A 192 2.66 -5.69 10.46
CA SER A 192 2.14 -5.72 11.84
C SER A 192 2.66 -6.94 12.60
N PHE A 193 2.60 -8.14 12.01
CA PHE A 193 3.11 -9.33 12.68
C PHE A 193 4.62 -9.24 13.01
N LEU A 194 5.41 -8.61 12.14
CA LEU A 194 6.86 -8.56 12.29
C LEU A 194 7.35 -7.38 13.14
N GLU A 195 6.63 -6.26 13.16
CA GLU A 195 7.14 -5.00 13.71
C GLU A 195 6.28 -4.42 14.85
N ASP A 196 5.06 -4.91 15.09
CA ASP A 196 4.15 -4.34 16.10
C ASP A 196 4.08 -5.19 17.38
N ASP A 197 4.60 -4.64 18.47
CA ASP A 197 4.66 -5.20 19.83
C ASP A 197 3.71 -4.51 20.83
N ARG A 198 2.70 -3.77 20.33
CA ARG A 198 1.75 -3.06 21.22
C ARG A 198 0.85 -4.01 22.01
N ASP A 199 0.55 -5.18 21.44
CA ASP A 199 -0.17 -6.24 22.12
C ASP A 199 0.83 -7.23 22.73
N ALA A 200 0.58 -7.65 23.98
CA ALA A 200 1.51 -8.52 24.71
C ALA A 200 1.57 -9.95 24.15
N GLU A 201 0.55 -10.35 23.40
CA GLU A 201 0.44 -11.64 22.71
C GLU A 201 0.74 -11.50 21.21
N SER A 202 1.28 -10.36 20.77
CA SER A 202 1.76 -10.22 19.40
C SER A 202 3.01 -11.08 19.16
N PRO A 203 3.28 -11.57 17.92
CA PRO A 203 4.46 -12.38 17.65
C PRO A 203 5.76 -11.68 18.06
N LEU A 204 5.84 -10.37 17.85
CA LEU A 204 7.02 -9.59 18.20
C LEU A 204 7.20 -9.51 19.72
N ALA A 205 6.12 -9.29 20.46
CA ALA A 205 6.14 -9.23 21.92
C ALA A 205 6.56 -10.57 22.55
N LEU A 206 6.07 -11.69 22.01
CA LEU A 206 6.35 -13.04 22.49
C LEU A 206 7.84 -13.42 22.38
N VAL A 207 8.56 -12.91 21.38
CA VAL A 207 10.00 -13.22 21.20
C VAL A 207 10.93 -12.20 21.85
N LEU A 208 10.41 -11.14 22.51
CA LEU A 208 11.25 -10.10 23.10
C LEU A 208 12.20 -10.68 24.15
N GLU A 209 11.72 -11.55 25.05
CA GLU A 209 12.56 -12.13 26.10
C GLU A 209 13.73 -12.94 25.52
N ASP A 210 13.46 -13.73 24.48
CA ASP A 210 14.47 -14.50 23.76
C ASP A 210 15.49 -13.57 23.07
N ALA A 211 15.03 -12.47 22.48
CA ALA A 211 15.91 -11.48 21.88
C ALA A 211 16.81 -10.76 22.91
N PHE A 212 16.27 -10.42 24.10
CA PHE A 212 17.08 -9.86 25.19
C PHE A 212 18.16 -10.85 25.64
N ARG A 213 17.80 -12.13 25.75
CA ARG A 213 18.72 -13.21 26.12
C ARG A 213 19.82 -13.40 25.08
N ASP A 214 19.47 -13.43 23.80
CA ASP A 214 20.40 -13.59 22.67
C ASP A 214 21.40 -12.42 22.59
N GLU A 215 20.94 -11.19 22.82
CA GLU A 215 21.79 -10.00 22.82
C GLU A 215 22.61 -9.83 24.12
N GLY A 216 22.36 -10.66 25.14
CA GLY A 216 23.08 -10.64 26.42
C GLY A 216 22.86 -9.35 27.23
N VAL A 217 21.71 -8.70 27.06
CA VAL A 217 21.36 -7.44 27.76
C VAL A 217 20.14 -7.64 28.68
N PRO A 218 20.07 -6.97 29.83
CA PRO A 218 18.89 -7.06 30.70
C PRO A 218 17.63 -6.52 30.02
N PHE A 219 16.48 -7.09 30.39
CA PHE A 219 15.19 -6.57 29.95
C PHE A 219 15.03 -5.09 30.34
N ALA A 220 14.72 -4.24 29.37
CA ALA A 220 14.61 -2.80 29.58
C ALA A 220 13.62 -2.16 28.59
N LEU A 221 12.97 -1.09 29.03
CA LEU A 221 12.16 -0.21 28.18
C LEU A 221 12.77 1.20 28.18
N PRO A 222 12.85 1.89 27.02
CA PRO A 222 12.46 1.41 25.69
C PRO A 222 13.37 0.26 25.20
N VAL A 223 12.81 -0.62 24.35
CA VAL A 223 13.52 -1.79 23.81
C VAL A 223 14.76 -1.31 23.04
N PRO A 224 15.98 -1.79 23.37
CA PRO A 224 17.17 -1.42 22.62
C PRO A 224 17.06 -1.77 21.13
N ALA A 225 17.59 -0.92 20.24
CA ALA A 225 17.49 -1.13 18.80
C ALA A 225 18.07 -2.48 18.32
N ALA A 226 19.12 -2.98 18.98
CA ALA A 226 19.69 -4.30 18.70
C ALA A 226 18.71 -5.43 19.04
N VAL A 227 18.08 -5.36 20.22
CA VAL A 227 17.04 -6.32 20.66
C VAL A 227 15.83 -6.25 19.72
N ARG A 228 15.37 -5.05 19.35
CA ARG A 228 14.25 -4.90 18.39
C ARG A 228 14.58 -5.56 17.05
N ARG A 229 15.76 -5.30 16.48
CA ARG A 229 16.21 -5.94 15.24
C ARG A 229 16.26 -7.46 15.39
N ARG A 230 16.81 -7.96 16.50
CA ARG A 230 16.87 -9.39 16.79
C ARG A 230 15.49 -10.03 16.91
N SER A 231 14.55 -9.33 17.53
CA SER A 231 13.16 -9.77 17.67
C SER A 231 12.49 -9.90 16.30
N ILE A 232 12.64 -8.91 15.43
CA ILE A 232 12.14 -8.96 14.04
C ILE A 232 12.74 -10.17 13.29
N GLU A 233 14.05 -10.42 13.43
CA GLU A 233 14.71 -11.59 12.83
C GLU A 233 14.17 -12.92 13.37
N LEU A 234 13.86 -13.00 14.66
CA LEU A 234 13.27 -14.18 15.28
C LEU A 234 11.85 -14.42 14.75
N VAL A 235 10.98 -13.40 14.75
CA VAL A 235 9.62 -13.55 14.20
C VAL A 235 9.68 -13.95 12.72
N ALA A 236 10.53 -13.29 11.90
CA ALA A 236 10.68 -13.65 10.49
C ALA A 236 11.18 -15.10 10.31
N SER A 237 12.05 -15.58 11.21
CA SER A 237 12.47 -16.98 11.22
C SER A 237 11.30 -17.91 11.48
N HIS A 238 10.48 -17.66 12.51
CA HIS A 238 9.29 -18.46 12.82
C HIS A 238 8.25 -18.39 11.69
N ALA A 239 7.98 -17.21 11.15
CA ALA A 239 7.06 -16.99 10.04
C ALA A 239 7.44 -17.79 8.79
N ASN A 240 8.73 -17.93 8.48
CA ASN A 240 9.22 -18.80 7.39
C ASN A 240 8.92 -20.30 7.57
N ARG A 241 8.44 -20.72 8.75
CA ARG A 241 7.97 -22.08 9.05
C ARG A 241 6.47 -22.12 9.37
N GLY A 242 5.80 -20.97 9.34
CA GLY A 242 4.39 -20.80 9.62
C GLY A 242 3.54 -20.65 8.36
N GLU A 243 2.28 -20.32 8.59
CA GLU A 243 1.28 -20.13 7.54
C GLU A 243 0.48 -18.84 7.78
N ILE A 244 0.36 -18.01 6.75
CA ILE A 244 -0.58 -16.90 6.74
C ILE A 244 -1.77 -17.24 5.85
N ARG A 245 -2.99 -17.02 6.34
CA ARG A 245 -4.22 -17.15 5.55
C ARG A 245 -5.11 -15.93 5.66
N LEU A 246 -5.89 -15.69 4.61
CA LEU A 246 -7.01 -14.74 4.64
C LEU A 246 -8.20 -15.41 5.32
N LEU A 247 -8.82 -14.72 6.28
CA LEU A 247 -10.03 -15.18 6.96
C LEU A 247 -11.25 -14.99 6.05
N ALA A 248 -12.13 -15.99 5.94
CA ALA A 248 -13.32 -15.92 5.10
C ALA A 248 -14.42 -15.01 5.69
N LEU A 249 -15.35 -14.54 4.86
CA LEU A 249 -16.42 -13.63 5.24
C LEU A 249 -17.41 -14.16 6.29
N ASP A 250 -17.46 -15.47 6.47
CA ASP A 250 -18.29 -16.19 7.44
C ASP A 250 -17.49 -16.72 8.64
N GLU A 251 -16.21 -16.42 8.72
CA GLU A 251 -15.37 -16.66 9.89
C GLU A 251 -15.22 -15.36 10.71
N GLU A 252 -15.05 -15.49 12.01
CA GLU A 252 -14.85 -14.37 12.94
C GLU A 252 -13.62 -14.66 13.82
N PRO A 253 -12.71 -13.69 13.99
CA PRO A 253 -11.62 -13.81 14.95
C PRO A 253 -12.14 -13.62 16.39
N GLU A 254 -11.29 -13.86 17.39
CA GLU A 254 -11.69 -13.77 18.80
C GLU A 254 -12.17 -12.37 19.22
N GLY A 255 -11.59 -11.32 18.62
CA GLY A 255 -11.99 -9.93 18.82
C GLY A 255 -13.33 -9.54 18.18
N GLN A 256 -14.02 -10.49 17.53
CA GLN A 256 -15.32 -10.30 16.86
C GLN A 256 -15.28 -9.26 15.72
N GLU A 257 -14.11 -8.99 15.15
CA GLU A 257 -14.01 -8.11 14.00
C GLU A 257 -14.66 -8.72 12.76
N SER A 258 -15.46 -7.90 12.06
CA SER A 258 -16.13 -8.35 10.85
C SER A 258 -15.18 -8.34 9.65
N ALA A 259 -15.04 -9.47 8.96
CA ALA A 259 -14.34 -9.58 7.67
C ALA A 259 -15.03 -8.77 6.55
N ARG A 260 -16.28 -8.30 6.75
CA ARG A 260 -16.95 -7.37 5.83
C ARG A 260 -16.41 -5.94 5.93
N GLU A 261 -15.95 -5.55 7.11
CA GLU A 261 -15.43 -4.21 7.41
C GLU A 261 -13.89 -4.17 7.35
N ASN A 262 -13.25 -5.33 7.54
CA ASN A 262 -11.80 -5.46 7.64
C ASN A 262 -11.26 -6.51 6.66
N TRP A 263 -10.01 -6.39 6.27
CA TRP A 263 -9.19 -7.53 5.86
C TRP A 263 -8.60 -8.16 7.12
N ILE A 264 -8.82 -9.45 7.33
CA ILE A 264 -8.35 -10.15 8.53
C ILE A 264 -7.48 -11.31 8.07
N PHE A 265 -6.27 -11.36 8.61
CA PHE A 265 -5.31 -12.41 8.32
C PHE A 265 -5.01 -13.20 9.59
N SER A 266 -4.98 -14.53 9.50
CA SER A 266 -4.42 -15.35 10.56
C SER A 266 -2.99 -15.74 10.22
N LEU A 267 -2.10 -15.68 11.19
CA LEU A 267 -0.74 -16.19 11.11
C LEU A 267 -0.57 -17.30 12.16
N ASP A 268 -0.28 -18.50 11.69
CA ASP A 268 0.07 -19.65 12.53
C ASP A 268 1.60 -19.75 12.65
N LEU A 269 2.11 -19.71 13.88
CA LEU A 269 3.51 -19.82 14.28
C LEU A 269 3.65 -20.97 15.30
N PRO A 270 3.72 -22.24 14.85
CA PRO A 270 3.67 -23.43 15.73
C PRO A 270 4.76 -23.55 16.81
N GLU A 271 5.76 -22.67 16.77
CA GLU A 271 6.92 -22.68 17.67
C GLU A 271 6.83 -21.62 18.77
N LEU A 272 5.85 -20.71 18.71
CA LEU A 272 5.58 -19.73 19.76
C LEU A 272 4.57 -20.28 20.78
N SER A 273 4.47 -19.64 21.94
CA SER A 273 3.54 -20.08 23.00
C SER A 273 2.08 -19.97 22.57
N ASP A 274 1.74 -18.88 21.89
CA ASP A 274 0.47 -18.73 21.19
C ASP A 274 0.72 -19.10 19.73
N HIS A 275 -0.01 -20.10 19.25
CA HIS A 275 0.26 -20.64 17.92
C HIS A 275 -0.40 -19.75 16.86
N GLY A 276 -1.57 -19.20 17.16
CA GLY A 276 -2.34 -18.39 16.23
C GLY A 276 -2.33 -16.90 16.55
N HIS A 277 -2.25 -16.07 15.52
CA HIS A 277 -2.30 -14.61 15.65
C HIS A 277 -3.21 -14.01 14.58
N TRP A 278 -3.88 -12.91 14.91
CA TRP A 278 -4.74 -12.16 14.01
C TRP A 278 -4.10 -10.82 13.65
N ALA A 279 -4.15 -10.41 12.39
CA ALA A 279 -3.91 -9.04 11.97
C ALA A 279 -5.17 -8.46 11.33
N VAL A 280 -5.60 -7.30 11.81
CA VAL A 280 -6.84 -6.64 11.39
C VAL A 280 -6.50 -5.35 10.65
N VAL A 281 -6.96 -5.25 9.42
CA VAL A 281 -6.77 -4.07 8.56
C VAL A 281 -8.13 -3.51 8.14
N ASP A 282 -8.46 -2.32 8.62
CA ASP A 282 -9.70 -1.63 8.25
C ASP A 282 -9.76 -1.32 6.74
N ARG A 283 -10.82 -1.77 6.05
CA ARG A 283 -11.02 -1.53 4.61
C ARG A 283 -11.20 -0.05 4.30
N ALA A 284 -11.71 0.74 5.24
CA ALA A 284 -11.87 2.19 5.07
C ALA A 284 -10.55 2.96 5.24
N GLY A 285 -9.54 2.34 5.84
CA GLY A 285 -8.26 2.98 6.15
C GLY A 285 -8.36 4.09 7.19
N GLU A 286 -9.38 4.03 8.05
CA GLU A 286 -9.67 5.00 9.11
C GLU A 286 -9.08 4.57 10.45
N LYS A 287 -8.94 3.25 10.68
CA LYS A 287 -8.30 2.68 11.87
C LYS A 287 -6.87 2.20 11.56
N PRO A 288 -5.93 2.35 12.52
CA PRO A 288 -4.61 1.76 12.38
C PRO A 288 -4.70 0.24 12.35
N VAL A 289 -3.77 -0.39 11.65
CA VAL A 289 -3.59 -1.85 11.72
C VAL A 289 -3.12 -2.24 13.11
N TYR A 290 -3.58 -3.39 13.60
CA TYR A 290 -3.15 -3.98 14.86
C TYR A 290 -3.17 -5.50 14.72
N ASN A 291 -2.48 -6.17 15.64
CA ASN A 291 -2.43 -7.62 15.71
C ASN A 291 -2.43 -8.09 17.16
N TYR A 292 -2.89 -9.32 17.38
CA TYR A 292 -3.03 -9.93 18.71
C TYR A 292 -2.98 -11.47 18.58
N GLY A 293 -2.59 -12.15 19.66
CA GLY A 293 -2.59 -13.61 19.73
C GLY A 293 -4.01 -14.18 19.93
N PHE A 294 -4.20 -15.47 19.68
CA PHE A 294 -5.40 -16.18 20.12
C PHE A 294 -5.05 -17.57 20.61
N ASN A 295 -5.80 -18.02 21.62
CA ASN A 295 -5.62 -19.30 22.31
C ASN A 295 -6.62 -20.37 21.87
#